data_AF-A0A972Y3V5-F1
#
_entry.id   AF-A0A972Y3V5-F1
#
_cell.length_a   1.000
_cell.length_b   1.000
_cell.length_c   1.000
_cell.angle_alpha   90.00
_cell.angle_beta   90.00
_cell.angle_gamma   90.00
#
_symmetry.space_group_name_H-M   'P 1'
#
loop_
_entity.id
_entity.type
_entity.pdbx_description
1 polymer ?
#
loop_
_entity_poly.entity_id
_entity_poly.type
_entity_poly.pdbx_seq_one_letter_code
_entity_poly.pdbx_strand_id
1 'polypeptide(L)'
;MAKKPDGIISIQQAQDYFNNYRNDNKKRMKKNQQSIFGWHSLDTIKEYIEFIEEEAIKAGVEVSGISLYFGADKPINGSKKGQLTYFFAPTYHDDGTGRHEAFDTFSSTDEKPNKIHVSIVEGEKNRSFSSNKSLLLNDSRLCPPICN
;
A
#
# COMPACT_ATOMS: atom_id res chain seq x y z
N MET A 1 -16.45 -10.08 13.01
CA MET A 1 -15.11 -10.19 12.41
C MET A 1 -15.29 -10.04 10.92
N ALA A 2 -14.89 -8.88 10.41
CA ALA A 2 -14.80 -8.58 8.99
C ALA A 2 -13.92 -9.63 8.31
N LYS A 3 -14.32 -10.02 7.10
CA LYS A 3 -13.54 -10.93 6.29
C LYS A 3 -12.28 -10.20 5.82
N LYS A 4 -11.11 -10.81 6.03
CA LYS A 4 -9.86 -10.30 5.46
C LYS A 4 -9.97 -10.31 3.93
N PRO A 5 -9.81 -9.17 3.23
CA PRO A 5 -9.87 -9.15 1.77
C PRO A 5 -8.76 -9.98 1.15
N ASP A 6 -9.03 -10.51 -0.04
CA ASP A 6 -7.98 -11.04 -0.89
C ASP A 6 -7.08 -9.88 -1.37
N GLY A 7 -5.78 -10.15 -1.55
CA GLY A 7 -4.82 -9.13 -2.02
C GLY A 7 -4.16 -8.28 -0.93
N ILE A 8 -4.31 -8.62 0.35
CA ILE A 8 -3.54 -8.00 1.42
C ILE A 8 -2.05 -8.40 1.32
N ILE A 9 -1.16 -7.41 1.26
CA ILE A 9 0.30 -7.56 1.16
C ILE A 9 1.01 -7.09 2.42
N SER A 10 2.22 -7.60 2.65
CA SER A 10 3.09 -7.15 3.72
C SER A 10 3.76 -5.81 3.41
N ILE A 11 4.28 -5.13 4.45
CA ILE A 11 5.10 -3.91 4.28
C ILE A 11 6.35 -4.20 3.46
N GLN A 12 6.94 -5.39 3.62
CA GLN A 12 8.09 -5.80 2.81
C GLN A 12 7.72 -5.92 1.33
N GLN A 13 6.56 -6.51 1.02
CA GLN A 13 6.07 -6.56 -0.37
C GLN A 13 5.79 -5.17 -0.92
N ALA A 14 5.16 -4.29 -0.14
CA ALA A 14 4.91 -2.90 -0.53
C ALA A 14 6.19 -2.11 -0.78
N GLN A 15 7.21 -2.29 0.07
CA GLN A 15 8.53 -1.69 -0.11
C GLN A 15 9.20 -2.22 -1.39
N ASP A 16 9.12 -3.53 -1.65
CA ASP A 16 9.65 -4.13 -2.88
C ASP A 16 8.97 -3.53 -4.12
N TYR A 17 7.64 -3.42 -4.09
CA TYR A 17 6.86 -2.79 -5.16
C TYR A 17 7.22 -1.32 -5.37
N PHE A 18 7.34 -0.56 -4.29
CA PHE A 18 7.74 0.85 -4.36
C PHE A 18 9.15 1.03 -4.93
N ASN A 19 10.10 0.18 -4.52
CA ASN A 19 11.46 0.20 -5.01
C ASN A 19 11.55 -0.15 -6.50
N ASN A 20 10.82 -1.19 -6.93
CA ASN A 20 10.72 -1.54 -8.35
C ASN A 20 10.12 -0.38 -9.15
N TYR A 21 9.05 0.24 -8.64
CA TYR A 21 8.45 1.42 -9.24
C TYR A 21 9.45 2.56 -9.38
N ARG A 22 10.16 2.93 -8.31
CA ARG A 22 11.17 4.01 -8.31
C ARG A 22 12.28 3.75 -9.33
N ASN A 23 12.73 2.51 -9.46
CA ASN A 23 13.79 2.11 -10.38
C ASN A 23 13.32 2.09 -11.85
N ASP A 24 12.10 1.61 -12.12
CA ASP A 24 11.52 1.54 -13.46
C ASP A 24 10.97 2.88 -13.94
N ASN A 25 10.46 3.73 -13.05
CA ASN A 25 9.82 4.99 -13.42
C ASN A 25 10.84 5.97 -14.04
N LYS A 26 12.09 6.00 -13.56
CA LYS A 26 13.19 6.74 -14.23
C LYS A 26 13.38 6.35 -15.70
N LYS A 27 13.08 5.09 -16.06
CA LYS A 27 13.16 4.59 -17.44
C LYS A 27 11.85 4.79 -18.22
N ARG A 28 10.69 4.75 -17.54
CA ARG A 28 9.35 4.93 -18.12
C ARG A 28 9.01 6.37 -18.47
N MET A 29 9.43 7.34 -17.65
CA MET A 29 9.27 8.78 -17.92
C MET A 29 9.88 9.20 -19.27
N LYS A 30 10.89 8.47 -19.76
CA LYS A 30 11.51 8.71 -21.07
C LYS A 30 10.71 8.18 -22.26
N LYS A 31 9.65 7.39 -22.04
CA LYS A 31 8.98 6.59 -23.07
C LYS A 31 7.46 6.81 -23.18
N ASN A 32 6.87 7.80 -22.49
CA ASN A 32 5.43 8.12 -22.52
C ASN A 32 4.47 6.90 -22.31
N GLN A 33 4.93 5.85 -21.62
CA GLN A 33 4.13 4.67 -21.28
C GLN A 33 3.83 4.70 -19.78
N GLN A 34 2.88 5.54 -19.40
CA GLN A 34 2.36 5.63 -18.04
C GLN A 34 0.99 4.97 -17.99
N SER A 35 0.80 4.08 -17.02
CA SER A 35 -0.56 3.66 -16.66
C SER A 35 -1.20 4.82 -15.91
N ILE A 36 -2.30 5.34 -16.45
CA ILE A 36 -3.04 6.49 -15.91
C ILE A 36 -4.37 6.08 -15.26
N PHE A 37 -4.69 4.79 -15.31
CA PHE A 37 -5.93 4.23 -14.80
C PHE A 37 -5.65 2.92 -14.05
N GLY A 38 -6.39 2.75 -12.97
CA GLY A 38 -6.43 1.57 -12.14
C GLY A 38 -7.87 1.20 -11.82
N TRP A 39 -8.12 -0.09 -11.63
CA TRP A 39 -9.43 -0.60 -11.24
C TRP A 39 -9.33 -1.45 -9.98
N HIS A 40 -10.33 -1.32 -9.12
CA HIS A 40 -10.68 -2.26 -8.06
C HIS A 40 -12.19 -2.46 -8.08
N SER A 41 -12.63 -3.65 -7.65
CA SER A 41 -14.05 -3.85 -7.40
C SER A 41 -14.51 -2.99 -6.23
N LEU A 42 -15.73 -2.46 -6.31
CA LEU A 42 -16.31 -1.69 -5.22
C LEU A 42 -16.41 -2.52 -3.93
N ASP A 43 -16.74 -3.81 -4.08
CA ASP A 43 -16.91 -4.72 -2.95
C ASP A 43 -15.58 -4.98 -2.23
N THR A 44 -14.48 -5.16 -2.97
CA THR A 44 -13.13 -5.30 -2.39
C THR A 44 -12.73 -4.07 -1.57
N ILE A 45 -13.06 -2.86 -2.05
CA ILE A 45 -12.78 -1.62 -1.31
C ILE A 45 -13.62 -1.53 -0.04
N LYS A 46 -14.91 -1.90 -0.10
CA LYS A 46 -15.78 -1.91 1.08
C LYS A 46 -15.31 -2.94 2.12
N GLU A 47 -15.03 -4.16 1.69
CA GLU A 47 -14.48 -5.21 2.57
C GLU A 47 -13.17 -4.75 3.22
N TYR A 48 -12.33 -4.05 2.46
CA TYR A 48 -11.09 -3.50 2.98
C TYR A 48 -11.31 -2.40 4.02
N ILE A 49 -12.24 -1.47 3.78
CA ILE A 49 -12.59 -0.41 4.73
C ILE A 49 -13.12 -1.02 6.04
N GLU A 50 -14.09 -1.93 5.95
CA GLU A 50 -14.64 -2.61 7.13
C GLU A 50 -13.54 -3.36 7.90
N PHE A 51 -12.63 -4.00 7.18
CA PHE A 51 -11.53 -4.75 7.77
C PHE A 51 -10.50 -3.85 8.48
N ILE A 52 -10.07 -2.74 7.86
CA ILE A 52 -9.11 -1.81 8.51
C ILE A 52 -9.73 -1.07 9.69
N GLU A 53 -11.02 -0.74 9.64
CA GLU A 53 -11.73 -0.10 10.76
C GLU A 53 -11.82 -1.05 11.96
N GLU A 54 -12.19 -2.32 11.76
CA GLU A 54 -12.25 -3.30 12.86
C GLU A 54 -10.86 -3.53 13.50
N GLU A 55 -9.80 -3.63 12.70
CA GLU A 55 -8.44 -3.81 13.23
C GLU A 55 -7.90 -2.53 13.90
N ALA A 56 -8.24 -1.35 13.39
CA ALA A 56 -7.81 -0.09 13.99
C ALA A 56 -8.51 0.15 15.35
N ILE A 57 -9.80 -0.18 15.49
CA ILE A 57 -10.51 -0.15 16.78
C ILE A 57 -9.82 -1.05 17.82
N LYS A 58 -9.31 -2.22 17.43
CA LYS A 58 -8.56 -3.11 18.34
C LYS A 58 -7.23 -2.50 18.79
N ALA A 59 -6.62 -1.67 17.95
CA ALA A 59 -5.42 -0.89 18.28
C ALA A 59 -5.74 0.43 19.01
N GLY A 60 -7.02 0.79 19.09
CA GLY A 60 -7.56 2.05 19.63
C GLY A 60 -7.52 3.23 18.65
N VAL A 61 -6.86 3.07 17.50
CA VAL A 61 -6.57 4.16 16.57
C VAL A 61 -7.77 4.39 15.63
N GLU A 62 -8.20 5.65 15.47
CA GLU A 62 -9.24 6.01 14.49
C GLU A 62 -8.66 6.10 13.07
N VAL A 63 -9.31 5.44 12.11
CA VAL A 63 -8.98 5.58 10.68
C VAL A 63 -9.53 6.89 10.17
N SER A 64 -8.64 7.76 9.73
CA SER A 64 -8.96 9.08 9.16
C SER A 64 -9.06 9.08 7.63
N GLY A 65 -8.59 8.02 6.97
CA GLY A 65 -8.54 7.94 5.52
C GLY A 65 -7.68 6.80 4.99
N ILE A 66 -7.37 6.87 3.69
CA ILE A 66 -6.58 5.87 2.96
C ILE A 66 -5.54 6.58 2.08
N SER A 67 -4.28 6.17 2.20
CA SER A 67 -3.21 6.56 1.28
C SER A 67 -3.09 5.59 0.11
N LEU A 68 -2.80 6.11 -1.08
CA LEU A 68 -2.47 5.32 -2.27
C LEU A 68 -0.97 5.41 -2.57
N TYR A 69 -0.35 4.26 -2.77
CA TYR A 69 1.06 4.14 -3.13
C TYR A 69 1.21 3.46 -4.49
N PHE A 70 2.08 4.00 -5.34
CA PHE A 70 2.42 3.35 -6.61
C PHE A 70 3.52 2.32 -6.43
N GLY A 71 3.38 1.21 -7.16
CA GLY A 71 4.27 0.06 -7.13
C GLY A 71 4.53 -0.53 -8.52
N ALA A 72 5.47 -1.47 -8.60
CA ALA A 72 5.67 -2.29 -9.78
C ALA A 72 6.12 -3.71 -9.42
N ASP A 73 5.62 -4.71 -10.14
CA ASP A 73 6.11 -6.08 -10.02
C ASP A 73 7.56 -6.19 -10.49
N LYS A 74 8.21 -7.31 -10.14
CA LYS A 74 9.53 -7.63 -10.71
C LYS A 74 9.39 -7.89 -12.22
N PRO A 75 10.37 -7.50 -13.05
CA PRO A 75 10.35 -7.85 -14.46
C PRO A 75 10.32 -9.39 -14.61
N ILE A 76 9.32 -9.92 -15.30
CA ILE A 76 9.23 -11.35 -15.62
C ILE A 76 10.18 -11.64 -16.79
N ASN A 77 10.95 -12.73 -16.71
CA ASN A 77 11.95 -13.15 -17.71
C ASN A 77 11.54 -12.85 -19.16
N GLY A 78 12.25 -11.92 -19.81
CA GLY A 78 11.99 -11.47 -21.19
C GLY A 78 11.27 -10.13 -21.31
N SER A 79 10.47 -9.72 -20.31
CA SER A 79 9.93 -8.37 -20.18
C SER A 79 10.97 -7.47 -19.52
N LYS A 80 11.33 -6.35 -20.16
CA LYS A 80 12.23 -5.34 -19.55
C LYS A 80 11.55 -4.46 -18.50
N LYS A 81 10.25 -4.65 -18.20
CA LYS A 81 9.47 -3.74 -17.34
C LYS A 81 8.55 -4.54 -16.41
N GLY A 82 8.56 -4.20 -15.12
CA GLY A 82 7.55 -4.69 -14.18
C GLY A 82 6.16 -4.18 -14.53
N GLN A 83 5.10 -4.97 -14.31
CA GLN A 83 3.73 -4.47 -14.39
C GLN A 83 3.53 -3.40 -13.32
N LEU A 84 2.93 -2.25 -13.67
CA LEU A 84 2.62 -1.21 -12.68
C LEU A 84 1.49 -1.71 -11.79
N THR A 85 1.53 -1.33 -10.52
CA THR A 85 0.45 -1.56 -9.55
C THR A 85 0.30 -0.36 -8.61
N TYR A 86 -0.73 -0.35 -7.80
CA TYR A 86 -0.86 0.52 -6.63
C TYR A 86 -1.51 -0.23 -5.47
N PHE A 87 -1.27 0.26 -4.26
CA PHE A 87 -1.81 -0.33 -3.05
C PHE A 87 -2.27 0.73 -2.06
N PHE A 88 -3.24 0.35 -1.23
CA PHE A 88 -3.86 1.21 -0.25
C PHE A 88 -3.29 0.96 1.15
N ALA A 89 -3.20 2.02 1.96
CA ALA A 89 -2.83 1.94 3.37
C ALA A 89 -3.78 2.78 4.22
N PRO A 90 -4.22 2.30 5.39
CA PRO A 90 -5.02 3.11 6.31
C PRO A 90 -4.18 4.27 6.85
N THR A 91 -4.82 5.41 7.10
CA THR A 91 -4.19 6.59 7.71
C THR A 91 -4.86 6.98 9.01
N TYR A 92 -4.10 7.51 9.97
CA TYR A 92 -4.63 8.14 11.17
C TYR A 92 -4.26 9.63 11.18
N HIS A 93 -5.01 10.44 11.93
CA HIS A 93 -4.67 11.84 12.14
C HIS A 93 -3.62 11.94 13.27
N ASP A 94 -2.43 12.44 12.95
CA ASP A 94 -1.36 12.65 13.92
C ASP A 94 -1.43 14.08 14.46
N ASP A 95 -1.98 14.23 15.68
CA ASP A 95 -2.14 15.53 16.35
C ASP A 95 -0.83 16.31 16.53
N GLY A 96 0.30 15.61 16.67
CA GLY A 96 1.61 16.24 16.83
C GLY A 96 2.10 16.92 15.57
N THR A 97 1.66 16.46 14.40
CA THR A 97 2.06 16.99 13.09
C THR A 97 0.93 17.67 12.31
N GLY A 98 -0.33 17.42 12.71
CA GLY A 98 -1.55 17.83 11.99
C GLY A 98 -1.75 17.11 10.65
N ARG A 99 -1.09 15.97 10.43
CA ARG A 99 -1.09 15.25 9.14
C ARG A 99 -1.81 13.91 9.23
N HIS A 100 -2.26 13.43 8.07
CA HIS A 100 -2.74 12.06 7.91
C HIS A 100 -1.56 11.15 7.56
N GLU A 101 -1.20 10.26 8.48
CA GLU A 101 -0.03 9.39 8.35
C GLU A 101 -0.46 7.94 8.14
N ALA A 102 0.16 7.27 7.18
CA ALA A 102 -0.09 5.84 6.95
C ALA A 102 0.49 5.03 8.11
N PHE A 103 -0.29 4.08 8.64
CA PHE A 103 0.11 3.28 9.79
C PHE A 103 -0.19 1.78 9.60
N ASP A 104 0.48 0.95 10.39
CA ASP A 104 0.21 -0.49 10.45
C ASP A 104 -0.73 -0.83 11.61
N THR A 105 -1.97 -1.17 11.31
CA THR A 105 -3.00 -1.50 12.32
C THR A 105 -2.62 -2.66 13.23
N PHE A 106 -1.77 -3.60 12.80
CA PHE A 106 -1.39 -4.77 13.61
C PHE A 106 -0.25 -4.51 14.59
N SER A 107 0.63 -3.56 14.30
CA SER A 107 1.79 -3.23 15.16
C SER A 107 1.65 -1.86 15.83
N SER A 108 0.50 -1.19 15.64
CA SER A 108 0.17 0.06 16.29
C SER A 108 -0.58 -0.16 17.60
N THR A 109 -0.39 0.78 18.51
CA THR A 109 -1.21 0.99 19.70
C THR A 109 -1.55 2.48 19.77
N ASP A 110 -2.63 2.86 20.47
CA ASP A 110 -3.04 4.26 20.65
C ASP A 110 -1.89 5.22 21.00
N GLU A 111 -1.01 4.83 21.92
CA GLU A 111 0.06 5.72 22.37
C GLU A 111 1.22 5.85 21.36
N LYS A 112 1.27 4.95 20.36
CA LYS A 112 2.35 4.90 19.38
C LYS A 112 1.93 4.23 18.07
N PRO A 113 1.17 4.92 17.21
CA PRO A 113 0.88 4.43 15.87
C PRO A 113 2.18 4.21 15.09
N ASN A 114 2.34 3.02 14.53
CA ASN A 114 3.54 2.63 13.81
C ASN A 114 3.47 3.14 12.37
N LYS A 115 4.10 4.28 12.11
CA LYS A 115 4.15 4.93 10.79
C LYS A 115 4.85 4.04 9.76
N ILE A 116 4.17 3.74 8.66
CA ILE A 116 4.70 2.87 7.60
C ILE A 116 5.18 3.62 6.36
N HIS A 117 4.87 4.91 6.23
CA HIS A 117 5.28 5.71 5.07
C HIS A 117 6.81 5.64 4.86
N VAL A 118 7.57 5.90 5.92
CA VAL A 118 9.04 5.86 5.91
C VAL A 118 9.55 4.44 5.59
N SER A 119 8.91 3.41 6.14
CA SER A 119 9.28 2.01 5.85
C SER A 119 9.03 1.61 4.40
N ILE A 120 7.96 2.10 3.78
CA ILE A 120 7.65 1.86 2.36
C ILE A 120 8.60 2.65 1.45
N VAL A 121 8.82 3.94 1.74
CA VAL A 121 9.48 4.89 0.83
C VAL A 121 11.00 4.94 1.00
N GLU A 122 11.48 4.94 2.24
CA GLU A 122 12.89 5.12 2.59
C GLU A 122 13.57 3.80 2.94
N GLY A 123 12.77 2.79 3.32
CA GLY A 123 13.25 1.44 3.57
C GLY A 123 13.95 1.25 4.89
N GLU A 124 13.67 2.10 5.87
CA GLU A 124 14.17 1.92 7.23
C GLU A 124 13.67 0.60 7.82
N LYS A 125 14.61 -0.25 8.26
CA LYS A 125 14.34 -1.47 9.01
C LYS A 125 13.88 -1.11 10.42
N ASN A 126 12.64 -0.67 10.57
CA ASN A 126 12.02 -0.66 11.89
C ASN A 126 11.92 -2.11 12.36
N ARG A 127 12.73 -2.48 13.37
CA ARG A 127 12.92 -3.85 13.88
C ARG A 127 11.66 -4.48 14.51
N SER A 128 10.51 -3.83 14.37
CA SER A 128 9.23 -4.22 14.99
C SER A 128 8.18 -4.70 13.99
N PHE A 129 8.46 -4.73 12.69
CA PHE A 129 7.47 -5.23 11.73
C PHE A 129 7.46 -6.75 11.75
N SER A 130 6.39 -7.33 12.30
CA SER A 130 6.03 -8.71 11.99
C SER A 130 5.74 -8.76 10.49
N SER A 131 6.69 -9.27 9.71
CA SER A 131 6.71 -9.27 8.23
C SER A 131 5.49 -9.91 7.56
N ASN A 132 4.55 -10.47 8.33
CA ASN A 132 3.43 -11.26 7.86
C ASN A 132 2.05 -10.67 8.22
N LYS A 133 2.00 -9.51 8.88
CA LYS A 133 0.75 -8.88 9.34
C LYS A 133 0.70 -7.41 8.94
N SER A 134 0.52 -7.12 7.66
CA SER A 134 0.16 -5.75 7.23
C SER A 134 -1.13 -5.80 6.44
N LEU A 135 -1.81 -4.66 6.37
CA LEU A 135 -3.11 -4.47 5.72
C LEU A 135 -3.00 -3.59 4.48
N LEU A 136 -1.96 -3.79 3.69
CA LEU A 136 -1.85 -3.04 2.44
C LEU A 136 -2.66 -3.79 1.38
N LEU A 137 -3.71 -3.19 0.83
CA LEU A 137 -4.51 -3.85 -0.22
C LEU A 137 -3.85 -3.62 -1.58
N ASN A 138 -3.45 -4.69 -2.26
CA ASN A 138 -2.91 -4.70 -3.62
C ASN A 138 -3.63 -5.74 -4.48
N ASP A 139 -4.84 -5.41 -4.90
CA ASP A 139 -5.62 -6.14 -5.92
C ASP A 139 -5.75 -5.34 -7.24
N SER A 140 -4.85 -4.37 -7.45
CA SER A 140 -4.95 -3.51 -8.63
C SER A 140 -4.21 -4.11 -9.82
N ARG A 141 -4.78 -3.88 -11.01
CA ARG A 141 -4.06 -4.02 -12.27
C ARG A 141 -4.00 -2.66 -12.93
N LEU A 142 -2.81 -2.07 -13.03
CA LEU A 142 -2.63 -0.84 -13.80
C LEU A 142 -2.47 -1.19 -15.27
N CYS A 143 -3.43 -0.74 -16.06
CA CYS A 143 -3.45 -0.91 -17.50
C CYS A 143 -2.81 0.31 -18.19
N PRO A 144 -1.94 0.10 -19.20
CA PRO A 144 -1.72 1.13 -20.20
C PRO A 144 -3.06 1.44 -20.92
N PRO A 145 -3.18 2.53 -21.69
CA PRO A 145 -4.40 2.87 -22.44
C PRO A 145 -4.86 1.82 -23.48
N ILE A 146 -4.22 0.65 -23.53
CA ILE A 146 -4.52 -0.49 -24.38
C ILE A 146 -4.65 -1.71 -23.48
N CYS A 147 -5.77 -1.84 -22.78
CA CYS A 147 -6.21 -3.10 -22.22
C CYS A 147 -7.54 -3.43 -22.90
N ASN A 148 -7.51 -4.39 -23.82
CA ASN A 148 -8.71 -5.01 -24.40
C ASN A 148 -9.20 -6.11 -23.48
#